data_AF-A0A183EAL8-F1
#
_entry.id   AF-A0A183EAL8-F1
#
_cell.length_a   1.000
_cell.length_b   1.000
_cell.length_c   1.000
_cell.angle_alpha   90.00
_cell.angle_beta   90.00
_cell.angle_gamma   90.00
#
_symmetry.space_group_name_H-M   'P 1'
#
loop_
_entity.id
_entity.type
_entity.pdbx_description
1 polymer ?
#
loop_
_entity_poly.entity_id
_entity_poly.type
_entity_poly.pdbx_seq_one_letter_code
_entity_poly.pdbx_strand_id
1 'polypeptide(L)'
;LEGAEPAAFTQWASSWEGGKKIPAYTPKLFQCSDQNGKLAVEEIYSYSQEDLDGDDVMILDALSVIYVWVGSGANENEKKFAESVASVCHRFHPI
;
A
#
# COMPACT_ATOMS: atom_id res chain seq x y z
N LEU A 1 26.37 -1.50 -21.17
CA LEU A 1 26.83 -2.73 -20.52
C LEU A 1 26.27 -2.68 -19.11
N GLU A 2 25.46 -3.66 -18.71
CA GLU A 2 25.01 -3.80 -17.33
C GLU A 2 26.24 -3.91 -16.41
N GLY A 3 26.32 -3.13 -15.33
CA GLY A 3 27.49 -3.07 -14.45
C GLY A 3 28.58 -2.04 -14.81
N ALA A 4 28.40 -1.19 -15.82
CA ALA A 4 29.29 -0.06 -16.12
C ALA A 4 28.89 1.25 -15.40
N GLU A 5 28.23 1.13 -14.26
CA GLU A 5 27.79 2.29 -13.49
C GLU A 5 28.99 2.99 -12.85
N PRO A 6 29.03 4.34 -12.83
CA PRO A 6 30.10 5.07 -12.19
C PRO A 6 30.25 4.68 -10.72
N ALA A 7 31.47 4.69 -10.19
CA ALA A 7 31.74 4.41 -8.77
C ALA A 7 30.88 5.28 -7.82
N ALA A 8 30.55 6.50 -8.24
CA ALA A 8 29.65 7.38 -7.50
C ALA A 8 28.24 6.79 -7.34
N PHE A 9 27.71 6.12 -8.36
CA PHE A 9 26.38 5.50 -8.33
C PHE A 9 26.35 4.29 -7.38
N THR A 10 27.33 3.39 -7.49
CA THR A 10 27.42 2.21 -6.61
C THR A 10 27.67 2.60 -5.16
N GLN A 11 28.55 3.58 -4.90
CA GLN A 11 28.83 4.05 -3.55
C GLN A 11 27.63 4.80 -2.94
N TRP A 12 26.88 5.55 -3.74
CA TRP A 12 25.61 6.16 -3.34
C TRP A 12 24.54 5.10 -3.01
N ALA A 13 24.38 4.07 -3.83
CA ALA A 13 23.37 3.03 -3.64
C ALA A 13 23.63 2.24 -2.35
N SER A 14 24.89 1.82 -2.12
CA SER A 14 25.28 1.13 -0.89
C SER A 14 25.12 1.99 0.36
N SER A 15 25.24 3.31 0.25
CA SER A 15 24.97 4.23 1.37
C SER A 15 23.51 4.19 1.83
N TRP A 16 22.56 3.86 0.94
CA TRP A 16 21.13 3.80 1.26
C TRP A 16 20.74 2.45 1.85
N GLU A 17 21.55 1.41 1.63
CA GLU A 17 21.33 0.07 2.17
C GLU A 17 21.80 -0.07 3.63
N GLY A 18 22.81 0.70 4.04
CA GLY A 18 23.46 0.59 5.35
C GLY A 18 22.63 0.98 6.59
N GLY A 19 21.34 1.27 6.43
CA GLY A 19 20.48 1.81 7.49
C GLY A 19 19.06 1.28 7.55
N LYS A 20 18.73 0.15 6.90
CA LYS A 20 17.38 -0.44 6.99
C LYS A 20 17.10 -0.91 8.42
N LYS A 21 16.57 -0.02 9.26
CA LYS A 21 15.87 -0.40 10.48
C LYS A 21 14.68 -1.24 10.06
N ILE A 22 14.61 -2.48 10.55
CA ILE A 22 13.43 -3.31 10.36
C ILE A 22 12.26 -2.53 11.01
N PRO A 23 11.20 -2.19 10.26
CA PRO A 23 10.06 -1.50 10.82
C PRO A 23 9.46 -2.38 11.93
N ALA A 24 9.10 -1.79 13.07
CA ALA A 24 8.42 -2.51 14.15
C ALA A 24 7.02 -3.00 13.73
N TYR A 25 6.49 -2.46 12.63
CA TYR A 25 5.20 -2.78 12.05
C TYR A 25 5.36 -3.05 10.56
N THR A 26 4.81 -4.19 10.11
CA THR A 26 4.74 -4.52 8.69
C THR A 26 3.47 -3.90 8.10
N PRO A 27 3.58 -3.02 7.09
CA PRO A 27 2.40 -2.44 6.46
C PRO A 27 1.47 -3.50 5.86
N LYS A 28 0.18 -3.22 5.88
CA LYS A 28 -0.88 -4.12 5.39
C LYS A 28 -1.64 -3.46 4.25
N LEU A 29 -1.81 -4.18 3.16
CA LEU A 29 -2.61 -3.74 2.02
C LEU A 29 -3.98 -4.43 2.06
N PHE A 30 -5.04 -3.64 1.85
CA PHE A 30 -6.41 -4.13 1.76
C PHE A 30 -7.04 -3.67 0.44
N GLN A 31 -7.84 -4.54 -0.17
CA GLN A 31 -8.68 -4.23 -1.32
C GLN A 31 -10.12 -4.02 -0.85
N CYS A 32 -10.74 -2.93 -1.29
CA CYS A 32 -12.16 -2.63 -1.07
C CYS A 32 -12.89 -2.72 -2.42
N SER A 33 -13.73 -3.74 -2.58
CA SER A 33 -14.42 -4.05 -3.84
C SER A 33 -15.89 -4.37 -3.64
N ASP A 34 -16.74 -4.07 -4.64
CA ASP A 34 -18.12 -4.57 -4.71
C ASP A 34 -18.39 -5.55 -5.86
N GLN A 35 -17.34 -6.04 -6.55
CA GLN A 35 -17.45 -6.84 -7.77
C GLN A 35 -18.34 -8.10 -7.64
N ASN A 36 -18.45 -8.67 -6.44
CA ASN A 36 -19.32 -9.81 -6.13
C ASN A 36 -20.78 -9.42 -5.77
N GLY A 37 -21.18 -8.19 -6.06
CA GLY A 37 -22.49 -7.62 -5.71
C GLY A 37 -22.64 -7.23 -4.24
N LYS A 38 -21.56 -7.28 -3.47
CA LYS A 38 -21.50 -6.89 -2.06
C LYS A 38 -20.14 -6.25 -1.78
N LEU A 39 -20.15 -5.15 -1.04
CA LEU A 39 -18.95 -4.52 -0.52
C LEU A 39 -18.20 -5.48 0.41
N ALA A 40 -16.92 -5.71 0.12
CA ALA A 40 -16.03 -6.57 0.88
C ALA A 40 -14.64 -5.92 1.02
N VAL A 41 -13.93 -6.31 2.08
CA VAL A 41 -12.53 -5.93 2.32
C VAL A 41 -11.70 -7.20 2.41
N GLU A 42 -10.62 -7.28 1.64
CA GLU A 42 -9.70 -8.43 1.64
C GLU A 42 -8.25 -7.97 1.88
N GLU A 43 -7.50 -8.68 2.73
CA GLU A 43 -6.07 -8.40 2.94
C GLU A 43 -5.24 -9.06 1.84
N ILE A 44 -4.38 -8.27 1.19
CA ILE A 44 -3.45 -8.73 0.17
C ILE A 44 -2.07 -8.97 0.81
N TYR A 45 -1.59 -10.20 0.76
CA TYR A 45 -0.32 -10.61 1.37
C TYR A 45 0.81 -10.56 0.35
N SER A 46 2.03 -10.25 0.81
CA SER A 46 3.24 -10.22 -0.04
C SER A 46 3.07 -9.36 -1.29
N TYR A 47 2.36 -8.25 -1.15
CA TYR A 47 1.92 -7.41 -2.25
C TYR A 47 3.09 -6.72 -2.99
N SER A 48 2.85 -6.46 -4.26
CA SER A 48 3.68 -5.71 -5.19
C SER A 48 2.85 -4.60 -5.85
N GLN A 49 3.45 -3.84 -6.78
CA GLN A 49 2.69 -2.82 -7.51
C GLN A 49 1.60 -3.43 -8.41
N GLU A 50 1.78 -4.68 -8.86
CA GLU A 50 0.83 -5.37 -9.74
C GLU A 50 -0.49 -5.73 -9.06
N ASP A 51 -0.52 -5.72 -7.72
CA ASP A 51 -1.73 -5.99 -6.92
C ASP A 51 -2.61 -4.75 -6.72
N LEU A 52 -2.23 -3.59 -7.26
CA LEU A 52 -3.08 -2.40 -7.25
C LEU A 52 -4.14 -2.53 -8.36
N ASP A 53 -5.29 -3.10 -8.00
CA ASP A 53 -6.38 -3.32 -8.94
C ASP A 53 -7.01 -1.99 -9.40
N GLY A 54 -6.85 -1.68 -10.69
CA GLY A 54 -7.38 -0.48 -11.34
C GLY A 54 -8.88 -0.27 -11.21
N ASP A 55 -9.64 -1.33 -10.93
CA ASP A 55 -11.09 -1.28 -10.83
C ASP A 55 -11.61 -1.09 -9.40
N ASP A 56 -10.73 -1.11 -8.38
CA ASP A 56 -11.11 -1.05 -6.97
C ASP A 56 -10.39 0.06 -6.18
N VAL A 57 -10.69 0.18 -4.88
CA VAL A 57 -9.96 1.06 -3.95
C VAL A 57 -9.03 0.23 -3.05
N MET A 58 -7.76 0.62 -2.99
CA MET A 58 -6.75 -0.03 -2.17
C MET A 58 -6.41 0.82 -0.94
N ILE A 59 -6.26 0.19 0.22
CA ILE A 59 -5.89 0.84 1.48
C ILE A 59 -4.57 0.26 1.98
N LEU A 60 -3.54 1.09 2.09
CA LEU A 60 -2.28 0.72 2.70
C LEU A 60 -2.19 1.31 4.11
N ASP A 61 -2.28 0.44 5.12
CA ASP A 61 -2.03 0.78 6.51
C ASP A 61 -0.54 0.72 6.78
N ALA A 62 0.09 1.88 6.97
CA ALA A 62 1.51 2.03 7.30
C ALA A 62 1.72 2.52 8.74
N LEU A 63 0.83 2.12 9.67
CA LEU A 63 0.82 2.48 11.10
C LEU A 63 0.51 3.96 11.36
N SER A 64 1.43 4.86 11.01
CA SER A 64 1.30 6.31 11.28
C SER A 64 0.52 7.03 10.18
N VAL A 65 0.47 6.44 8.99
CA VAL A 65 -0.21 6.99 7.82
C VAL A 65 -1.01 5.89 7.17
N ILE A 66 -2.26 6.21 6.81
CA ILE A 66 -3.10 5.38 5.96
C ILE A 66 -3.11 6.01 4.58
N TYR A 67 -2.71 5.25 3.56
CA TYR A 67 -2.83 5.67 2.17
C TYR A 67 -4.06 5.04 1.55
N VAL A 68 -4.82 5.85 0.82
CA VAL A 68 -5.96 5.40 0.03
C VAL A 68 -5.61 5.63 -1.43
N TRP A 69 -5.46 4.54 -2.17
CA TRP A 69 -5.25 4.56 -3.61
C TRP A 69 -6.57 4.24 -4.30
N VAL A 70 -7.01 5.11 -5.20
CA VAL A 70 -8.30 5.00 -5.88
C VAL A 70 -8.06 4.58 -7.32
N GLY A 71 -8.47 3.37 -7.67
CA GLY A 71 -8.43 2.86 -9.04
C GLY A 71 -9.23 3.73 -10.00
N SER A 72 -8.81 3.77 -11.27
CA SER A 72 -9.53 4.53 -12.30
C SER A 72 -10.94 3.99 -12.58
N GLY A 73 -11.16 2.70 -12.39
CA GLY A 73 -12.46 2.04 -12.53
C GLY A 73 -13.28 2.01 -11.25
N ALA A 74 -12.70 2.40 -10.10
CA ALA A 74 -13.37 2.33 -8.81
C ALA A 74 -14.65 3.16 -8.79
N ASN A 75 -15.71 2.54 -8.26
CA ASN A 75 -17.03 3.13 -8.20
C ASN A 75 -17.26 3.94 -6.91
N GLU A 76 -18.39 4.64 -6.81
CA GLU A 76 -18.68 5.50 -5.65
C GLU A 76 -18.92 4.71 -4.36
N ASN A 77 -19.46 3.49 -4.44
CA ASN A 77 -19.73 2.68 -3.27
C ASN A 77 -18.42 2.23 -2.62
N GLU A 78 -17.48 1.77 -3.44
CA GLU A 78 -16.13 1.36 -3.01
C GLU A 78 -15.38 2.53 -2.36
N LYS A 79 -15.44 3.73 -2.95
CA LYS A 79 -14.83 4.94 -2.39
C LYS A 79 -15.38 5.28 -1.01
N LYS A 80 -16.71 5.34 -0.86
CA LYS A 80 -17.38 5.62 0.43
C LYS A 80 -17.08 4.54 1.46
N PHE A 81 -17.02 3.29 1.02
CA PHE A 81 -16.69 2.17 1.88
C PHE A 81 -15.25 2.23 2.37
N ALA A 82 -14.31 2.53 1.48
CA ALA A 82 -12.90 2.67 1.79
C ALA A 82 -12.62 3.80 2.81
N GLU A 83 -13.36 4.91 2.78
CA GLU A 83 -13.28 5.96 3.81
C GLU A 83 -13.62 5.42 5.21
N SER A 84 -14.63 4.55 5.31
CA SER A 84 -15.03 3.91 6.56
C SER A 84 -13.95 2.93 7.04
N VAL A 85 -13.37 2.14 6.13
CA VAL A 85 -12.30 1.20 6.44
C VAL A 85 -11.04 1.92 6.90
N ALA A 86 -10.63 2.99 6.20
CA ALA A 86 -9.48 3.81 6.56
C ALA A 86 -9.63 4.43 7.97
N SER A 87 -10.84 4.90 8.30
CA SER A 87 -11.17 5.42 9.63
C SER A 87 -11.03 4.36 10.72
N VAL A 88 -11.36 3.11 10.41
CA VAL A 88 -11.19 1.98 11.32
C VAL A 88 -9.72 1.61 11.50
N CYS A 89 -8.93 1.51 10.42
CA CYS A 89 -7.48 1.25 10.49
C CYS A 89 -6.77 2.30 11.37
N HIS A 90 -7.12 3.57 11.23
CA HIS A 90 -6.56 4.64 12.06
C HIS A 90 -6.86 4.45 13.56
N ARG A 91 -8.05 3.95 13.92
CA ARG A 91 -8.43 3.72 15.33
C ARG A 91 -7.69 2.56 15.98
N PHE A 92 -7.21 1.60 15.20
CA PHE A 92 -6.46 0.45 15.73
C PHE A 92 -5.01 0.77 16.09
N HIS A 93 -4.50 1.93 15.66
CA HIS A 93 -3.16 2.41 15.95
C HIS A 93 -3.20 3.75 16.71
N PRO A 94 -3.55 3.74 18.02
CA PRO A 94 -3.38 4.93 18.84
C PRO A 94 -1.90 5.26 18.93
N ILE A 95 -1.52 6.35 18.27
CA ILE A 95 -0.21 7.02 18.39
C ILE A 95 0.02 7.52 19.81
#